data_AF-A0A2N1TAV9-F1
#
_entry.id   AF-A0A2N1TAV9-F1
#
_cell.length_a   1.000
_cell.length_b   1.000
_cell.length_c   1.000
_cell.angle_alpha   90.00
_cell.angle_beta   90.00
_cell.angle_gamma   90.00
#
_symmetry.space_group_name_H-M   'P 1'
#
loop_
_entity.id
_entity.type
_entity.pdbx_description
1 polymer ?
#
loop_
_entity_poly.entity_id
_entity_poly.type
_entity_poly.pdbx_seq_one_letter_code
_entity_poly.pdbx_strand_id
1 'polypeptide(L)' 'MKKIEELRKLDHKDLQEELKQASIKSFQVKFPVKNNESNNSHLVRKYRRYIAQIKTLLKEKSAVSESK' A
#
# COMPACT_ATOMS: atom_id res chain seq x y z
N MET A 1 1.95 9.10 0.48
CA MET A 1 0.82 8.15 0.50
C MET A 1 -0.38 8.90 0.03
N LYS A 2 -1.05 8.37 -0.98
CA LYS A 2 -2.30 8.92 -1.47
C LYS A 2 -3.39 8.77 -0.42
N LYS A 3 -4.37 9.67 -0.43
CA LYS A 3 -5.57 9.52 0.40
C LYS A 3 -6.43 8.38 -0.16
N ILE A 4 -7.30 7.81 0.68
CA ILE A 4 -8.17 6.71 0.25
C ILE A 4 -9.08 7.10 -0.93
N GLU A 5 -9.53 8.35 -0.97
CA GLU A 5 -10.33 8.92 -2.05
C GLU A 5 -9.59 8.92 -3.39
N GLU A 6 -8.28 9.20 -3.35
CA GLU A 6 -7.43 9.18 -4.54
C GLU A 6 -7.19 7.74 -5.01
N LEU A 7 -6.95 6.81 -4.07
CA LEU A 7 -6.77 5.39 -4.40
C LEU A 7 -8.01 4.78 -5.07
N ARG A 8 -9.22 5.18 -4.67
CA ARG A 8 -10.46 4.69 -5.28
C ARG A 8 -10.61 5.08 -6.75
N LYS A 9 -10.07 6.24 -7.13
CA LYS A 9 -10.09 6.78 -8.50
C LYS A 9 -9.10 6.09 -9.44
N LEU A 10 -8.06 5.44 -8.89
CA LEU A 10 -7.06 4.73 -9.69
C LEU A 10 -7.66 3.49 -10.35
N ASP A 11 -7.15 3.16 -11.54
CA ASP A 11 -7.47 1.92 -12.22
C ASP A 11 -6.70 0.73 -11.61
N HIS A 12 -7.05 -0.49 -11.99
CA HIS A 12 -6.47 -1.71 -11.44
C HIS A 12 -4.94 -1.76 -11.62
N LYS A 13 -4.45 -1.35 -12.80
CA LYS A 13 -3.00 -1.29 -13.10
C LYS A 13 -2.29 -0.27 -12.22
N ASP A 14 -2.85 0.92 -12.07
CA ASP A 14 -2.27 1.99 -11.25
C ASP A 14 -2.24 1.61 -9.77
N LEU A 15 -3.28 0.90 -9.28
CA LEU A 15 -3.29 0.36 -7.92
C LEU A 15 -2.22 -0.71 -7.71
N GLN A 16 -1.95 -1.56 -8.71
CA GLN A 16 -0.86 -2.54 -8.63
C GLN A 16 0.51 -1.85 -8.61
N GLU A 17 0.69 -0.79 -9.41
CA GLU A 17 1.93 -0.02 -9.39
C GLU A 17 2.13 0.70 -8.05
N GLU A 18 1.08 1.33 -7.53
CA GLU A 18 1.11 1.95 -6.20
C GLU A 18 1.41 0.92 -5.10
N LEU A 19 0.87 -0.30 -5.19
CA LEU A 19 1.18 -1.40 -4.27
C LEU A 19 2.66 -1.77 -4.32
N LYS A 20 3.24 -1.86 -5.52
CA LYS A 20 4.68 -2.15 -5.71
C LYS A 20 5.53 -1.07 -5.08
N GLN A 21 5.24 0.20 -5.37
CA GLN A 21 5.97 1.33 -4.79
C GLN A 21 5.84 1.40 -3.26
N ALA A 22 4.65 1.17 -2.72
CA ALA A 22 4.40 1.13 -1.28
C ALA A 22 5.17 -0.01 -0.59
N SER A 23 5.30 -1.15 -1.25
CA SER A 23 6.03 -2.32 -0.75
C SER A 23 7.53 -2.05 -0.68
N ILE A 24 8.10 -1.44 -1.73
CA ILE A 24 9.53 -1.03 -1.75
C ILE A 24 9.79 -0.03 -0.62
N LYS A 25 8.98 1.02 -0.50
CA LYS A 25 9.12 2.02 0.57
C LYS A 25 8.96 1.41 1.96
N SER A 26 8.03 0.47 2.12
CA SER A 26 7.87 -0.26 3.37
C SER A 26 9.13 -1.05 3.74
N PHE A 27 9.83 -1.65 2.78
CA PHE A 27 11.08 -2.36 3.01
C PHE A 27 12.19 -1.39 3.42
N GLN A 28 12.33 -0.27 2.69
CA GLN A 28 13.31 0.78 2.99
C GLN A 28 13.16 1.35 4.40
N VAL A 29 11.94 1.42 4.93
CA VAL A 29 11.71 1.83 6.33
C VAL A 29 11.94 0.66 7.30
N LYS A 30 11.48 -0.55 6.96
CA LYS A 30 11.57 -1.71 7.86
C LYS A 30 13.02 -2.15 8.10
N PHE A 31 13.88 -2.07 7.10
CA PHE A 31 15.27 -2.51 7.17
C PHE A 31 16.09 -1.77 8.25
N PRO A 32 16.22 -0.42 8.23
CA PRO A 32 16.97 0.30 9.26
C PRO A 32 16.30 0.22 10.63
N VAL A 33 14.97 0.18 10.70
CA VAL A 33 14.27 -0.02 11.99
C VAL A 33 14.61 -1.38 12.60
N LYS A 34 14.72 -2.43 11.78
CA LYS A 34 15.11 -3.77 12.25
C LYS A 34 16.58 -3.82 12.71
N ASN A 35 17.44 -3.02 12.10
CA ASN A 35 18.86 -2.92 12.45
C ASN A 35 19.12 -1.94 13.62
N ASN A 36 18.08 -1.36 14.23
CA ASN A 36 18.19 -0.28 15.23
C ASN A 36 18.88 1.00 14.71
N GLU A 37 18.94 1.19 13.39
CA GLU A 37 19.49 2.37 12.71
C GLU A 37 18.44 3.49 12.56
N SER A 38 17.17 3.22 12.88
CA SER A 38 16.10 4.20 12.82
C SER A 38 14.98 3.94 13.84
N ASN A 39 14.46 5.01 14.45
CA ASN A 39 13.32 4.98 15.36
C ASN A 39 11.96 5.18 14.67
N ASN A 40 11.90 5.09 13.34
CA ASN A 40 10.71 5.37 12.53
C ASN A 40 9.70 4.20 12.47
N SER A 41 9.48 3.52 13.59
CA SER A 41 8.53 2.39 13.70
C SER A 41 7.09 2.78 13.34
N HIS A 42 6.72 4.03 13.60
CA HIS A 42 5.42 4.60 13.22
C HIS A 42 5.21 4.60 11.69
N LEU A 43 6.27 4.84 10.90
CA LEU A 43 6.20 4.78 9.43
C LEU A 43 5.98 3.35 8.95
N VAL A 44 6.59 2.34 9.59
CA VAL A 44 6.34 0.92 9.28
C VAL A 44 4.85 0.60 9.44
N ARG A 45 4.24 1.03 10.54
CA ARG A 45 2.79 0.83 10.78
C ARG A 45 1.95 1.57 9.73
N LYS A 46 2.36 2.78 9.34
CA LYS A 46 1.70 3.56 8.30
C LYS A 46 1.73 2.84 6.95
N TYR A 47 2.89 2.37 6.51
CA TYR A 47 3.05 1.63 5.25
C TYR A 47 2.28 0.32 5.23
N ARG A 48 2.26 -0.41 6.36
CA ARG A 48 1.44 -1.62 6.49
C ARG A 48 -0.05 -1.33 6.29
N ARG A 49 -0.58 -0.28 6.92
CA ARG A 49 -1.99 0.12 6.76
C ARG A 49 -2.28 0.53 5.32
N TYR A 50 -1.40 1.30 4.70
CA TYR A 50 -1.56 1.76 3.33
C TYR A 50 -1.57 0.59 2.33
N ILE A 51 -0.66 -0.37 2.47
CA ILE A 51 -0.65 -1.60 1.67
C ILE A 51 -1.96 -2.39 1.82
N ALA A 52 -2.49 -2.49 3.05
CA ALA A 52 -3.75 -3.17 3.29
C ALA A 52 -4.92 -2.47 2.57
N GLN A 53 -4.99 -1.14 2.61
CA GLN A 53 -6.00 -0.36 1.89
C GLN A 53 -5.95 -0.60 0.38
N ILE A 54 -4.75 -0.59 -0.22
CA ILE A 54 -4.58 -0.84 -1.65
C ILE A 54 -5.04 -2.27 -2.00
N LYS A 55 -4.66 -3.28 -1.21
CA LYS A 55 -5.08 -4.67 -1.41
C LYS A 55 -6.60 -4.84 -1.32
N THR A 56 -7.24 -4.15 -0.38
CA THR A 56 -8.71 -4.14 -0.25
C THR A 56 -9.33 -3.58 -1.54
N LEU A 57 -8.87 -2.44 -2.03
CA LEU A 57 -9.40 -1.83 -3.25
C LEU A 57 -9.18 -2.69 -4.50
N LEU A 58 -8.03 -3.37 -4.61
CA LEU A 58 -7.77 -4.33 -5.68
C LEU A 58 -8.80 -5.47 -5.67
N LYS A 59 -9.09 -6.02 -4.49
CA LYS A 59 -10.09 -7.09 -4.33
C LYS A 59 -11.51 -6.62 -4.59
N GLU A 60 -11.87 -5.42 -4.14
CA GLU A 60 -13.19 -4.81 -4.40
C GLU A 60 -13.39 -4.62 -5.92
N LYS A 61 -12.38 -4.11 -6.62
CA LYS A 61 -12.45 -3.92 -8.08
C LYS A 61 -12.50 -5.24 -8.86
N SER A 62 -11.77 -6.27 -8.43
CA SER A 62 -11.82 -7.58 -9.08
C SER A 62 -13.17 -8.29 -8.89
N ALA A 63 -13.76 -8.18 -7.69
CA ALA A 63 -15.09 -8.76 -7.42
C ALA A 63 -16.20 -8.10 -8.24
N VAL A 64 -16.09 -6.79 -8.51
CA VAL A 64 -17.03 -6.06 -9.37
C VAL A 64 -16.92 -6.50 -10.83
N SER A 65 -15.72 -6.83 -11.33
CA SER A 65 -15.54 -7.31 -12.70
C SER A 65 -16.04 -8.75 -12.93
N GLU A 66 -16.09 -9.58 -11.89
CA GLU A 66 -16.57 -10.98 -11.97
C GLU A 66 -18.11 -11.11 -11.85
N SER A 67 -18.80 -10.03 -11.49
CA SER A 67 -20.27 -10.02 -11.30
C SER A 67 -21.04 -9.41 -12.49
N LYS A 68 -20.38 -9.25 -13.65
CA LYS A 68 -20.96 -8.75 -14.91
C LYS A 68 -20.71 -9.75 -16.03
#